data_AF-A0A352PR85-F1
#
_entry.id   AF-A0A352PR85-F1
#
_cell.length_a   1.000
_cell.length_b   1.000
_cell.length_c   1.000
_cell.angle_alpha   90.00
_cell.angle_beta   90.00
_cell.angle_gamma   90.00
#
_symmetry.space_group_name_H-M   'P 1'
#
loop_
_entity.id
_entity.type
_entity.pdbx_description
1 polymer ?
#
loop_
_entity_poly.entity_id
_entity_poly.type
_entity_poly.pdbx_seq_one_letter_code
_entity_poly.pdbx_strand_id
1 'polypeptide(L)'
;MLLDLPLILETRRNHALEHATLHVLARTHKTPLAGHSNPTGYFILGDVTTGSLRTAADEAWKRLNAGEHELAIHPGCGTNLATTVLLAGTLAWLPLQGRKSTLGRLAVLPLALAFAILGYALARPLGPALQQRVTTEANLGNMQIAEVRSIRDGVHRIITK
;
A
#
# COMPACT_ATOMS: atom_id res chain seq x y z
N MET A 1 7.74 -20.04 -3.59
CA MET A 1 6.28 -19.84 -3.41
C MET A 1 5.76 -18.95 -4.53
N LEU A 2 4.46 -18.91 -4.84
CA LEU A 2 3.90 -18.09 -5.96
C LEU A 2 4.33 -16.61 -5.89
N LEU A 3 4.47 -16.07 -4.67
CA LEU A 3 4.87 -14.68 -4.41
C LEU A 3 6.37 -14.40 -4.60
N ASP A 4 7.17 -15.44 -4.85
CA ASP A 4 8.62 -15.34 -5.10
C ASP A 4 8.95 -15.44 -6.60
N LEU A 5 7.93 -15.56 -7.45
CA LEU A 5 8.12 -15.56 -8.89
C LEU A 5 8.71 -14.22 -9.36
N PRO A 6 9.51 -14.24 -10.45
CA PRO A 6 10.01 -13.01 -11.06
C PRO A 6 8.87 -12.03 -11.37
N LEU A 7 9.22 -10.75 -11.32
CA LEU A 7 8.33 -9.59 -11.38
C LEU A 7 7.42 -9.42 -10.17
N ILE A 8 6.90 -10.50 -9.58
CA ILE A 8 6.05 -10.43 -8.38
C ILE A 8 6.90 -10.07 -7.16
N LEU A 9 7.99 -10.79 -6.94
CA LEU A 9 8.90 -10.55 -5.81
C LEU A 9 9.50 -9.15 -5.86
N GLU A 10 9.94 -8.72 -7.04
CA GLU A 10 10.52 -7.41 -7.29
C GLU A 10 9.50 -6.31 -7.05
N THR A 11 8.25 -6.49 -7.48
CA THR A 11 7.17 -5.55 -7.16
C THR A 11 6.95 -5.45 -5.65
N ARG A 12 6.90 -6.59 -4.93
CA ARG A 12 6.72 -6.61 -3.47
C ARG A 12 7.86 -5.91 -2.72
N ARG A 13 9.11 -6.11 -3.16
CA ARG A 13 10.29 -5.45 -2.59
C ARG A 13 10.30 -3.95 -2.88
N ASN A 14 9.97 -3.56 -4.12
CA ASN A 14 9.84 -2.15 -4.48
C ASN A 14 8.74 -1.46 -3.70
N HIS A 15 7.61 -2.14 -3.47
CA HIS A 15 6.52 -1.64 -2.65
C HIS A 15 6.92 -1.47 -1.19
N ALA A 16 7.70 -2.39 -0.63
CA ALA A 16 8.27 -2.21 0.70
C ALA A 16 9.20 -0.98 0.78
N LEU A 17 10.08 -0.81 -0.21
CA LEU A 17 11.01 0.32 -0.27
C LEU A 17 10.29 1.66 -0.51
N GLU A 18 9.23 1.67 -1.32
CA GLU A 18 8.34 2.83 -1.52
C GLU A 18 7.71 3.26 -0.18
N HIS A 19 7.09 2.33 0.54
CA HIS A 19 6.51 2.59 1.86
C HIS A 19 7.54 3.16 2.84
N ALA A 20 8.72 2.54 2.91
CA ALA A 20 9.78 3.01 3.78
C ALA A 20 10.29 4.41 3.38
N THR A 21 10.38 4.70 2.08
CA THR A 21 10.75 6.02 1.55
C THR A 21 9.71 7.08 1.96
N LEU A 22 8.42 6.78 1.83
CA LEU A 22 7.34 7.68 2.23
C LEU A 22 7.36 7.96 3.74
N HIS A 23 7.62 6.95 4.57
CA HIS A 23 7.79 7.13 6.03
C HIS A 23 8.96 8.04 6.38
N VAL A 24 10.10 7.90 5.68
CA VAL A 24 11.26 8.78 5.87
C VAL A 24 10.92 10.21 5.43
N LEU A 25 10.29 10.39 4.27
CA LEU A 25 9.90 11.70 3.75
C LEU A 25 8.89 12.41 4.66
N ALA A 26 7.92 11.70 5.24
CA ALA A 26 6.89 12.27 6.12
C ALA A 26 7.44 13.00 7.37
N ARG A 27 8.70 12.71 7.74
CA ARG A 27 9.38 13.42 8.84
C ARG A 27 9.62 14.88 8.50
N THR A 28 10.06 15.15 7.27
CA THR A 28 10.50 16.47 6.81
C THR A 28 9.50 17.14 5.87
N HIS A 29 8.66 16.38 5.16
CA HIS A 29 7.66 16.87 4.23
C HIS A 29 6.27 16.69 4.83
N LYS A 30 5.53 17.80 4.97
CA LYS A 30 4.15 17.81 5.50
C LYS A 30 3.08 17.77 4.42
N THR A 31 3.48 17.94 3.16
CA THR A 31 2.59 17.80 2.01
C THR A 31 2.31 16.32 1.74
N PRO A 32 1.08 15.98 1.29
CA PRO A 32 0.77 14.62 0.90
C PRO A 32 1.66 14.16 -0.26
N LEU A 33 2.25 12.97 -0.11
CA LEU A 33 2.96 12.26 -1.16
C LEU A 33 2.23 10.95 -1.45
N ALA A 34 2.19 10.56 -2.72
CA ALA A 34 1.67 9.27 -3.15
C ALA A 34 2.79 8.45 -3.78
N GLY A 35 2.64 7.12 -3.75
CA GLY A 35 3.58 6.20 -4.37
C GLY A 35 2.90 5.17 -5.25
N HIS A 36 3.69 4.61 -6.17
CA HIS A 36 3.25 3.51 -7.03
C HIS A 36 4.43 2.65 -7.46
N SER A 37 4.44 1.39 -7.03
CA SER A 37 5.51 0.42 -7.30
C SER A 37 5.26 -0.48 -8.50
N ASN A 38 6.35 -1.01 -9.07
CA ASN A 38 6.36 -2.00 -10.14
C ASN A 38 7.63 -2.86 -10.05
N PRO A 39 7.86 -3.84 -10.95
CA PRO A 39 9.04 -4.71 -10.86
C PRO A 39 10.40 -4.00 -10.99
N THR A 40 10.45 -2.79 -11.55
CA THR A 40 11.69 -2.08 -11.89
C THR A 40 11.97 -0.88 -10.99
N GLY A 41 11.19 -0.72 -9.93
CA GLY A 41 11.28 0.39 -8.98
C GLY A 41 9.91 0.94 -8.64
N TYR A 42 9.84 2.23 -8.35
CA TYR A 42 8.61 2.89 -7.92
C TYR A 42 8.59 4.36 -8.30
N PHE A 43 7.40 4.94 -8.26
CA PHE A 43 7.16 6.36 -8.48
C PHE A 43 6.80 7.02 -7.16
N ILE A 44 7.20 8.28 -7.01
CA ILE A 44 6.73 9.17 -5.96
C ILE A 44 6.11 10.39 -6.63
N LEU A 45 4.90 10.73 -6.19
CA LEU A 45 4.10 11.84 -6.69
C LEU A 45 3.89 12.87 -5.58
N GLY A 46 4.13 14.13 -5.90
CA GLY A 46 3.95 15.26 -4.99
C GLY A 46 5.16 16.20 -4.98
N ASP A 47 5.07 17.22 -4.13
CA ASP A 47 6.08 18.27 -4.02
C ASP A 47 7.29 17.79 -3.19
N VAL A 48 8.29 17.25 -3.88
CA VAL A 48 9.56 16.79 -3.29
C VAL A 48 10.69 17.00 -4.29
N THR A 49 11.88 17.36 -3.81
CA THR A 49 13.05 17.49 -4.69
C THR A 49 13.69 16.13 -4.95
N THR A 50 14.25 15.92 -6.15
CA THR A 50 15.00 14.68 -6.49
C THR A 50 16.11 14.37 -5.49
N GLY A 51 16.81 15.40 -4.97
CA GLY A 51 17.84 15.24 -3.95
C GLY A 51 17.30 14.77 -2.60
N SER A 52 16.21 15.36 -2.12
CA SER A 52 15.56 14.91 -0.87
C SER A 52 15.01 13.50 -1.01
N LEU A 53 14.42 13.19 -2.16
CA LEU A 53 13.92 11.85 -2.47
C LEU A 53 15.05 10.81 -2.51
N ARG A 54 16.19 11.15 -3.11
CA ARG A 54 17.37 10.27 -3.12
C ARG A 54 17.86 9.96 -1.70
N THR A 55 18.03 10.99 -0.88
CA THR A 55 18.45 10.82 0.52
C THR A 55 17.47 9.95 1.30
N ALA A 56 16.16 10.19 1.13
CA ALA A 56 15.13 9.42 1.82
C ALA A 56 15.07 7.95 1.35
N ALA A 57 15.22 7.70 0.05
CA ALA A 57 15.24 6.35 -0.51
C ALA A 57 16.48 5.57 -0.03
N ASP A 58 17.65 6.20 -0.01
CA ASP A 58 18.88 5.59 0.51
C ASP A 58 18.78 5.29 2.01
N GLU A 59 18.17 6.18 2.81
CA GLU A 59 17.91 5.91 4.23
C GLU A 59 16.91 4.76 4.41
N ALA A 60 15.80 4.78 3.67
CA ALA A 60 14.78 3.73 3.71
C ALA A 60 15.36 2.36 3.38
N TRP A 61 16.19 2.27 2.33
CA TRP A 61 16.90 1.06 1.93
C TRP A 61 17.82 0.55 3.05
N LYS A 62 18.61 1.44 3.67
CA LYS A 62 19.51 1.07 4.77
C LYS A 62 18.74 0.54 5.98
N ARG A 63 17.63 1.18 6.34
CA ARG A 63 16.83 0.83 7.51
C ARG A 63 16.08 -0.49 7.33
N LEU A 64 15.52 -0.73 6.14
CA LEU A 64 14.93 -2.04 5.82
C LEU A 64 15.96 -3.17 5.91
N ASN A 65 17.16 -2.97 5.35
CA ASN A 65 18.25 -3.96 5.47
C ASN A 65 18.80 -4.10 6.89
N ALA A 66 18.63 -3.10 7.75
CA ALA A 66 18.93 -3.16 9.18
C ALA A 66 17.84 -3.89 10.00
N GLY A 67 16.77 -4.37 9.36
CA GLY A 67 15.71 -5.14 10.00
C GLY A 67 14.50 -4.31 10.45
N GLU A 68 14.40 -3.02 10.10
CA GLU A 68 13.24 -2.18 10.41
C GLU A 68 12.06 -2.48 9.48
N HIS A 69 11.60 -3.73 9.45
CA HIS A 69 10.59 -4.24 8.51
C HIS A 69 9.23 -3.56 8.64
N GLU A 70 8.94 -2.93 9.78
CA GLU A 70 7.71 -2.17 10.02
C GLU A 70 7.54 -1.01 9.00
N LEU A 71 8.66 -0.50 8.47
CA LEU A 71 8.67 0.53 7.44
C LEU A 71 8.08 0.06 6.10
N ALA A 72 8.03 -1.26 5.87
CA ALA A 72 7.41 -1.83 4.69
C ALA A 72 5.87 -1.79 4.74
N ILE A 73 5.26 -1.33 5.83
CA ILE A 73 3.81 -1.27 6.00
C ILE A 73 3.40 0.20 6.10
N HIS A 74 2.51 0.65 5.21
CA HIS A 74 2.06 2.03 5.18
C HIS A 74 0.55 2.14 5.47
N PRO A 75 0.12 3.08 6.35
CA PRO A 75 -1.30 3.24 6.67
C PRO A 75 -2.13 3.65 5.44
N GLY A 76 -1.55 4.44 4.53
CA GLY A 76 -2.18 4.88 3.29
C GLY A 76 -2.07 3.92 2.11
N CYS A 77 -1.58 2.69 2.30
CA CYS A 77 -1.43 1.72 1.21
C CYS A 77 -2.79 1.35 0.59
N GLY A 78 -2.84 1.23 -0.74
CA GLY A 78 -4.02 0.80 -1.48
C GLY A 78 -4.55 -0.58 -1.07
N THR A 79 -3.69 -1.48 -0.57
CA THR A 79 -4.10 -2.79 -0.03
C THR A 79 -5.06 -2.64 1.17
N ASN A 80 -4.87 -1.63 2.02
CA ASN A 80 -5.80 -1.36 3.14
C ASN A 80 -7.17 -0.94 2.63
N LEU A 81 -7.19 -0.03 1.65
CA LEU A 81 -8.42 0.44 1.04
C LEU A 81 -9.16 -0.70 0.34
N ALA A 82 -8.46 -1.50 -0.47
CA ALA A 82 -9.03 -2.65 -1.17
C ALA A 82 -9.62 -3.67 -0.17
N THR A 83 -8.87 -4.00 0.88
CA THR A 83 -9.35 -4.92 1.94
C THR A 83 -10.62 -4.39 2.61
N THR A 84 -10.65 -3.09 2.91
CA THR A 84 -11.80 -2.43 3.54
C THR A 84 -13.03 -2.46 2.66
N VAL A 85 -12.90 -2.03 1.40
CA VAL A 85 -14.02 -1.97 0.44
C VAL A 85 -14.56 -3.38 0.18
N LEU A 86 -13.69 -4.36 -0.02
CA LEU A 86 -14.11 -5.74 -0.28
C LEU A 86 -14.82 -6.36 0.92
N LEU A 87 -14.27 -6.26 2.14
CA LEU A 87 -14.89 -6.84 3.33
C LEU A 87 -16.20 -6.15 3.71
N ALA A 88 -16.20 -4.82 3.76
CA ALA A 88 -17.41 -4.07 4.10
C ALA A 88 -18.52 -4.30 3.06
N GLY A 89 -18.18 -4.26 1.76
CA GLY A 89 -19.14 -4.49 0.68
C GLY A 89 -19.69 -5.92 0.67
N THR A 90 -18.83 -6.92 0.85
CA THR A 90 -19.25 -8.34 0.87
C THR A 90 -20.18 -8.62 2.06
N LEU A 91 -19.86 -8.12 3.26
CA LEU A 91 -20.71 -8.35 4.42
C LEU A 91 -22.03 -7.57 4.31
N ALA A 92 -22.01 -6.33 3.82
CA ALA A 92 -23.22 -5.54 3.59
C ALA A 92 -24.19 -6.22 2.61
N TRP A 93 -23.67 -7.02 1.67
CA TRP A 93 -24.48 -7.77 0.72
C TRP A 93 -25.30 -8.89 1.36
N LEU A 94 -24.85 -9.48 2.47
CA LEU A 94 -25.48 -10.67 3.06
C LEU A 94 -26.96 -10.44 3.44
N PRO A 95 -27.36 -9.37 4.15
CA PRO A 95 -28.78 -9.14 4.47
C PRO A 95 -29.64 -8.79 3.26
N LEU A 96 -29.02 -8.23 2.21
CA LEU A 96 -29.69 -7.81 0.97
C LEU A 96 -29.93 -9.00 0.02
N GLN A 97 -29.14 -10.07 0.16
CA GLN A 97 -29.23 -11.24 -0.70
C GLN A 97 -30.63 -11.88 -0.63
N GLY A 98 -31.19 -12.22 -1.80
CA GLY A 98 -32.52 -12.85 -1.90
C GLY A 98 -33.71 -11.90 -1.78
N ARG A 99 -33.51 -10.60 -1.51
CA ARG A 99 -34.59 -9.60 -1.48
C ARG A 99 -34.93 -9.13 -2.90
N LYS A 100 -36.16 -9.42 -3.34
CA LYS A 100 -36.66 -9.09 -4.69
C LYS A 100 -37.30 -7.70 -4.78
N SER A 101 -37.98 -7.23 -3.73
CA SER A 101 -38.65 -5.93 -3.73
C SER A 101 -37.78 -4.82 -3.16
N THR A 102 -37.94 -3.60 -3.67
CA THR A 102 -37.25 -2.40 -3.15
C THR A 102 -37.58 -2.18 -1.68
N LEU A 103 -38.85 -2.30 -1.28
CA LEU A 103 -39.27 -2.17 0.11
C LEU A 103 -38.59 -3.21 1.02
N GLY A 104 -38.45 -4.45 0.54
CA GLY A 104 -37.77 -5.52 1.28
C GLY A 104 -36.27 -5.27 1.46
N ARG A 105 -35.62 -4.60 0.50
CA ARG A 105 -34.22 -4.15 0.65
C ARG A 105 -34.11 -2.99 1.64
N LEU A 106 -35.01 -2.00 1.54
CA LEU A 106 -35.04 -0.85 2.46
C LEU A 106 -35.23 -1.30 3.91
N ALA A 107 -36.10 -2.29 4.16
CA ALA A 107 -36.37 -2.81 5.50
C ALA A 107 -35.14 -3.43 6.19
N VAL A 108 -34.19 -3.98 5.43
CA VAL A 108 -32.97 -4.62 5.96
C VAL A 108 -31.72 -3.73 5.86
N LEU A 109 -31.84 -2.50 5.37
CA LEU A 109 -30.72 -1.57 5.26
C LEU A 109 -29.98 -1.34 6.59
N PRO A 110 -30.66 -1.15 7.74
CA PRO A 110 -29.95 -1.00 9.02
C PRO A 110 -29.06 -2.21 9.35
N LEU A 111 -29.53 -3.42 9.04
CA LEU A 111 -28.76 -4.66 9.24
C LEU A 111 -27.58 -4.74 8.26
N ALA A 112 -27.79 -4.36 6.99
CA ALA A 112 -26.72 -4.28 5.99
C ALA A 112 -25.62 -3.29 6.40
N LEU A 113 -25.99 -2.12 6.95
CA LEU A 113 -25.04 -1.14 7.48
C LEU A 113 -24.27 -1.68 8.69
N ALA A 114 -24.93 -2.39 9.61
CA ALA A 114 -24.25 -3.04 10.73
C ALA A 114 -23.20 -4.07 10.25
N PHE A 115 -23.52 -4.84 9.21
CA PHE A 115 -22.59 -5.78 8.59
C PHE A 115 -21.43 -5.09 7.86
N ALA A 116 -21.69 -3.95 7.21
CA ALA A 116 -20.65 -3.12 6.61
C ALA A 116 -19.64 -2.63 7.67
N ILE A 117 -20.14 -2.14 8.81
CA ILE A 117 -19.32 -1.69 9.94
C ILE A 117 -18.47 -2.84 10.49
N LEU A 118 -19.04 -4.04 10.60
CA LEU A 118 -18.28 -5.24 10.97
C LEU A 118 -17.14 -5.52 9.97
N GLY A 119 -17.42 -5.44 8.67
CA GLY A 119 -16.41 -5.65 7.62
C GLY A 119 -15.28 -4.61 7.69
N TYR A 120 -15.64 -3.35 7.92
CA TYR A 120 -14.66 -2.28 8.17
C TYR A 120 -13.81 -2.57 9.42
N ALA A 121 -14.41 -2.99 10.53
CA ALA A 121 -13.69 -3.32 11.76
C ALA A 121 -12.69 -4.47 11.56
N LEU A 122 -13.09 -5.51 10.82
CA LEU A 122 -12.22 -6.63 10.47
C LEU A 122 -11.10 -6.23 9.50
N ALA A 123 -11.35 -5.28 8.59
CA ALA A 123 -10.35 -4.80 7.65
C ALA A 123 -9.17 -4.07 8.31
N ARG A 124 -9.39 -3.43 9.47
CA ARG A 124 -8.35 -2.68 10.19
C ARG A 124 -7.09 -3.50 10.50
N PRO A 125 -7.18 -4.70 11.11
CA PRO A 125 -6.03 -5.59 11.29
C PRO A 125 -5.68 -6.38 10.03
N LEU A 126 -6.65 -6.74 9.19
CA LEU A 126 -6.43 -7.61 8.03
C LEU A 126 -5.69 -6.91 6.88
N GLY A 127 -5.91 -5.61 6.67
CA GLY A 127 -5.24 -4.84 5.62
C GLY A 127 -3.72 -4.80 5.81
N PRO A 128 -3.20 -4.37 6.97
CA PRO A 128 -1.77 -4.40 7.27
C PRO A 128 -1.18 -5.82 7.24
N ALA A 129 -1.92 -6.83 7.73
CA ALA A 129 -1.47 -8.22 7.64
C ALA A 129 -1.35 -8.70 6.19
N LEU A 130 -2.27 -8.28 5.31
CA LEU A 130 -2.23 -8.58 3.88
C LEU A 130 -1.07 -7.84 3.20
N GLN A 131 -0.78 -6.59 3.59
CA GLN A 131 0.42 -5.89 3.12
C GLN A 131 1.66 -6.72 3.42
N GLN A 132 1.88 -7.02 4.70
CA GLN A 132 3.08 -7.69 5.20
C GLN A 132 3.33 -9.05 4.55
N ARG A 133 2.26 -9.78 4.24
CA ARG A 133 2.35 -11.17 3.77
C ARG A 133 2.22 -11.33 2.26
N VAL A 134 1.63 -10.37 1.57
CA VAL A 134 1.25 -10.53 0.15
C VAL A 134 1.76 -9.40 -0.71
N THR A 135 1.52 -8.14 -0.35
CA THR A 135 1.80 -7.03 -1.27
C THR A 135 3.15 -6.36 -1.04
N THR A 136 3.81 -6.63 0.08
CA THR A 136 5.17 -6.15 0.37
C THR A 136 6.12 -7.30 0.72
N GLU A 137 7.41 -7.05 0.55
CA GLU A 137 8.50 -7.93 0.96
C GLU A 137 9.62 -7.08 1.55
N ALA A 138 9.77 -7.12 2.87
CA ALA A 138 10.74 -6.28 3.59
C ALA A 138 12.19 -6.76 3.41
N ASN A 139 12.39 -8.05 3.08
CA ASN A 139 13.71 -8.56 2.72
C ASN A 139 14.05 -8.19 1.28
N LEU A 140 14.80 -7.09 1.12
CA LEU A 140 15.20 -6.55 -0.18
C LEU A 140 16.19 -7.46 -0.93
N GLY A 141 16.83 -8.42 -0.25
CA GLY A 141 17.84 -9.29 -0.85
C GLY A 141 18.99 -8.48 -1.45
N ASN A 142 19.29 -8.70 -2.73
CA ASN A 142 20.37 -8.01 -3.44
C ASN A 142 19.91 -6.72 -4.15
N MET A 143 18.66 -6.29 -3.94
CA MET A 143 18.10 -5.11 -4.61
C MET A 143 18.91 -3.85 -4.28
N GLN A 144 19.19 -3.04 -5.29
CA GLN A 144 19.87 -1.75 -5.14
C GLN A 144 19.10 -0.63 -5.84
N ILE A 145 19.18 0.58 -5.28
CA ILE A 145 18.72 1.79 -5.98
C ILE A 145 19.74 2.14 -7.06
N ALA A 146 19.33 2.06 -8.32
CA ALA A 146 20.16 2.35 -9.47
C ALA A 146 20.11 3.84 -9.85
N GLU A 147 18.92 4.43 -9.86
CA GLU A 147 18.70 5.80 -10.33
C GLU A 147 17.52 6.44 -9.58
N VAL A 148 17.60 7.76 -9.36
CA VAL A 148 16.47 8.59 -8.94
C VAL A 148 16.41 9.78 -9.88
N ARG A 149 15.30 9.94 -10.61
CA ARG A 149 15.15 11.01 -11.60
C ARG A 149 13.76 11.63 -11.58
N SER A 150 13.68 12.92 -11.93
CA SER A 150 12.41 13.58 -12.23
C SER A 150 11.94 13.17 -13.63
N ILE A 151 10.66 12.83 -13.75
CA ILE A 151 10.01 12.56 -15.04
C ILE A 151 9.32 13.82 -15.56
N ARG A 152 8.68 14.54 -14.64
CA ARG A 152 8.02 15.84 -14.84
C ARG A 152 7.75 16.44 -13.47
N ASP A 153 7.28 17.68 -13.42
CA ASP A 153 6.94 18.35 -12.17
C ASP A 153 6.00 17.50 -11.31
N GLY A 154 6.42 17.29 -10.07
CA GLY A 154 5.69 16.48 -9.08
C GLY A 154 5.66 14.98 -9.35
N VAL A 155 6.43 14.44 -10.30
CA VAL A 155 6.53 13.00 -10.56
C VAL A 155 7.97 12.56 -10.69
N HIS A 156 8.41 11.75 -9.75
CA HIS A 156 9.76 11.20 -9.68
C HIS A 156 9.72 9.69 -9.85
N ARG A 157 10.77 9.14 -10.47
CA ARG A 157 10.96 7.70 -10.62
C ARG A 157 12.24 7.27 -9.92
N ILE A 158 12.12 6.23 -9.12
CA ILE A 158 13.22 5.47 -8.53
C ILE A 158 13.32 4.17 -9.32
N ILE A 159 14.52 3.85 -9.79
CA ILE A 159 14.80 2.61 -10.53
C ILE A 159 15.63 1.71 -9.62
N THR A 160 15.24 0.45 -9.55
CA THR A 160 15.95 -0.59 -8.80
C THR A 160 16.47 -1.68 -9.71
N LYS A 161 17.53 -2.36 -9.28
CA LYS A 161 18.13 -3.51 -9.94
C LYS A 161 18.43 -4.62 -8.94
#